data_AF-A0A1B6E731-F1
#
_entry.id   AF-A0A1B6E731-F1
#
_cell.length_a   1.000
_cell.length_b   1.000
_cell.length_c   1.000
_cell.angle_alpha   90.00
_cell.angle_beta   90.00
_cell.angle_gamma   90.00
#
_symmetry.space_group_name_H-M   'P 1'
#
loop_
_entity.id
_entity.type
_entity.pdbx_description
1 polymer ?
#
loop_
_entity_poly.entity_id
_entity_poly.type
_entity_poly.pdbx_seq_one_letter_code
_entity_poly.pdbx_strand_id
1 'polypeptide(L)'
;MASSFQTPRKTLIHSKSGLRIVATNEELKSPFIIPEPEWISDTDVTNCSICKVKFSFITRKHHCRRCGDIFCNTCCHQKLKLQRMCFIDPVRVCNICAPITASENEFFDHHLKILTNGATLVLESSKIIKTTSDVLQIKLASDHKHLIFEGVSLAPLDIRSITYVEVVKDIGTDLWSVVIEFDMGMKTKLKLACAAELANRKSGYSWMFALNQNYSSNQERIPCMAANKK
;
A
#
# COMPACT_ATOMS: atom_id res chain seq x y z
N MET A 1 -1.63 -20.91 21.26
CA MET A 1 -2.20 -21.46 20.01
C MET A 1 -1.76 -20.56 18.88
N ALA A 2 -0.98 -21.06 17.92
CA ALA A 2 -0.54 -20.28 16.77
C ALA A 2 -1.77 -19.90 15.94
N SER A 3 -2.06 -18.59 15.81
CA SER A 3 -3.05 -18.12 14.85
C SER A 3 -2.53 -18.46 13.46
N SER A 4 -3.07 -19.51 12.84
CA SER A 4 -2.75 -19.87 11.48
C SER A 4 -3.29 -18.75 10.58
N PHE A 5 -2.40 -17.90 10.05
CA PHE A 5 -2.76 -16.92 9.03
C PHE A 5 -3.30 -17.68 7.80
N GLN A 6 -4.63 -17.77 7.67
CA GLN A 6 -5.28 -18.45 6.55
C GLN A 6 -5.03 -17.64 5.28
N THR A 7 -4.58 -18.31 4.23
CA THR A 7 -4.48 -17.69 2.91
C THR A 7 -5.89 -17.48 2.35
N PRO A 8 -6.22 -16.27 1.86
CA PRO A 8 -7.52 -16.02 1.27
C PRO A 8 -7.72 -16.90 0.05
N ARG A 9 -8.86 -17.60 -0.03
CA ARG A 9 -9.32 -18.16 -1.30
C ARG A 9 -9.52 -17.00 -2.28
N LYS A 10 -9.01 -17.17 -3.50
CA LYS A 10 -9.07 -16.16 -4.56
C LYS A 10 -9.92 -16.69 -5.71
N THR A 11 -10.66 -15.79 -6.35
CA THR A 11 -11.45 -16.11 -7.53
C THR A 11 -11.16 -15.13 -8.65
N LEU A 12 -11.33 -15.60 -9.89
CA LEU A 12 -11.22 -14.80 -11.10
C LEU A 12 -12.59 -14.20 -11.40
N ILE A 13 -12.65 -12.87 -11.56
CA ILE A 13 -13.85 -12.15 -11.97
C ILE A 13 -13.58 -11.37 -13.24
N HIS A 14 -14.54 -11.36 -14.16
CA HIS A 14 -14.50 -10.52 -15.34
C HIS A 14 -15.39 -9.30 -15.12
N SER A 15 -14.80 -8.10 -15.02
CA SER A 15 -15.54 -6.84 -14.91
C SER A 15 -15.56 -6.07 -16.23
N LYS A 16 -16.31 -4.96 -16.28
CA LYS A 16 -16.30 -4.03 -17.44
C LYS A 16 -14.89 -3.48 -17.73
N SER A 17 -14.05 -3.40 -16.70
CA SER A 17 -12.69 -2.90 -16.80
C SER A 17 -11.64 -3.95 -17.16
N GLY A 18 -11.95 -5.25 -17.04
CA GLY A 18 -11.04 -6.35 -17.35
C GLY A 18 -11.09 -7.50 -16.34
N LEU A 19 -10.14 -8.43 -16.47
CA LEU A 19 -10.02 -9.61 -15.62
C LEU A 19 -9.30 -9.28 -14.30
N ARG A 20 -9.86 -9.72 -13.18
CA ARG A 20 -9.37 -9.42 -11.83
C ARG A 20 -9.32 -10.68 -10.95
N ILE A 21 -8.38 -10.71 -9.99
CA ILE A 21 -8.28 -11.76 -8.97
C ILE A 21 -8.69 -11.18 -7.62
N VAL A 22 -9.87 -11.55 -7.10
CA VAL A 22 -10.39 -11.02 -5.84
C VAL A 22 -10.41 -12.08 -4.75
N ALA A 23 -10.20 -11.68 -3.50
CA ALA A 23 -10.42 -12.55 -2.36
C ALA A 23 -11.91 -12.84 -2.21
N THR A 24 -12.29 -14.10 -1.94
CA THR A 24 -13.68 -14.49 -1.75
C THR A 24 -14.23 -14.11 -0.36
N ASN A 25 -13.33 -13.86 0.60
CA ASN A 25 -13.68 -13.43 1.94
C ASN A 25 -13.16 -11.99 2.15
N GLU A 26 -14.08 -11.05 2.41
CA GLU A 26 -13.78 -9.65 2.69
C GLU A 26 -12.91 -9.48 3.95
N GLU A 27 -13.06 -10.36 4.95
CA GLU A 27 -12.24 -10.33 6.17
C GLU A 27 -10.77 -10.68 5.92
N LEU A 28 -10.45 -11.31 4.78
CA LEU A 28 -9.08 -11.67 4.40
C LEU A 28 -8.50 -10.75 3.32
N LYS A 29 -9.25 -9.72 2.90
CA LYS A 29 -8.81 -8.76 1.90
C LYS A 29 -7.75 -7.83 2.47
N SER A 30 -6.65 -7.68 1.72
CA SER A 30 -5.59 -6.74 2.07
C SER A 30 -6.15 -5.30 2.15
N PRO A 31 -5.76 -4.51 3.17
CA PRO A 31 -6.27 -3.15 3.38
C PRO A 31 -5.86 -2.17 2.26
N PHE A 32 -4.90 -2.55 1.42
CA PHE A 32 -4.51 -1.77 0.25
C PHE A 32 -5.47 -1.93 -0.94
N ILE A 33 -6.33 -2.95 -0.94
CA ILE A 33 -7.27 -3.21 -2.04
C ILE A 33 -8.43 -2.21 -2.00
N ILE A 34 -8.74 -1.63 -3.15
CA ILE A 34 -9.84 -0.68 -3.34
C ILE A 34 -10.84 -1.23 -4.37
N PRO A 35 -12.12 -0.84 -4.29
CA PRO A 35 -13.09 -1.18 -5.31
C PRO A 35 -12.76 -0.53 -6.65
N GLU A 36 -13.34 -1.07 -7.73
CA GLU A 36 -13.31 -0.44 -9.04
C GLU A 36 -14.20 0.81 -9.04
N PRO A 37 -13.81 1.90 -9.71
CA PRO A 37 -14.67 3.07 -9.84
C PRO A 37 -15.89 2.76 -10.70
N GLU A 38 -16.97 3.48 -10.44
CA GLU A 38 -18.09 3.49 -11.37
C GLU A 38 -17.67 4.19 -12.68
N TRP A 39 -18.02 3.59 -13.81
CA TRP A 39 -17.78 4.22 -15.11
C TRP A 39 -18.90 5.21 -15.40
N ILE A 40 -18.51 6.43 -15.79
CA ILE A 40 -19.48 7.39 -16.30
C ILE A 40 -20.09 6.84 -17.59
N SER A 41 -21.40 7.01 -17.76
CA SER A 41 -22.10 6.60 -18.98
C SER A 41 -21.56 7.36 -20.18
N ASP A 42 -21.39 6.65 -21.30
CA ASP A 42 -21.02 7.27 -22.56
C ASP A 42 -22.04 8.33 -22.99
N THR A 43 -23.33 8.17 -22.66
CA THR A 43 -24.38 9.13 -23.03
C THR A 43 -24.18 10.51 -22.40
N ASP A 44 -23.56 10.56 -21.23
CA ASP A 44 -23.54 11.75 -20.39
C ASP A 44 -22.34 12.65 -20.70
N VAL A 45 -21.41 12.17 -21.54
CA VAL A 45 -20.15 12.86 -21.83
C VAL A 45 -20.02 13.15 -23.32
N THR A 46 -19.98 14.42 -23.68
CA THR A 46 -19.82 14.88 -25.07
C THR A 46 -18.39 15.29 -25.41
N ASN A 47 -17.55 15.54 -24.41
CA ASN A 47 -16.19 16.05 -24.56
C ASN A 47 -15.21 15.31 -23.65
N CYS A 48 -13.94 15.21 -24.05
CA CYS A 48 -12.88 14.62 -23.23
C CYS A 48 -12.76 15.33 -21.88
N SER A 49 -12.71 14.58 -20.77
CA SER A 49 -12.65 15.17 -19.43
C SER A 49 -11.40 16.03 -19.17
N ILE A 50 -10.29 15.79 -19.90
CA ILE A 50 -9.06 16.60 -19.82
C ILE A 50 -9.04 17.72 -20.87
N CYS A 51 -8.81 17.40 -22.15
CA CYS A 51 -8.55 18.42 -23.17
C CYS A 51 -9.81 19.03 -23.78
N LYS A 52 -11.00 18.61 -23.33
CA LYS A 52 -12.31 19.10 -23.78
C LYS A 52 -12.59 18.92 -25.29
N VAL A 53 -11.79 18.15 -26.02
CA VAL A 53 -12.09 17.80 -27.43
C VAL A 53 -13.45 17.11 -27.52
N LYS A 54 -14.30 17.53 -28.47
CA LYS A 54 -15.61 16.92 -28.70
C LYS A 54 -15.44 15.52 -29.27
N PHE A 55 -16.19 14.56 -28.71
CA PHE A 55 -16.23 13.21 -29.23
C PHE A 55 -17.02 13.15 -30.54
N SER A 56 -16.61 12.26 -31.43
CA SER A 56 -17.20 12.08 -32.76
C SER A 56 -16.96 10.65 -33.25
N PHE A 57 -17.35 10.35 -34.49
CA PHE A 57 -17.04 9.06 -35.10
C PHE A 57 -15.53 8.78 -35.19
N ILE A 58 -14.71 9.82 -35.30
CA ILE A 58 -13.24 9.72 -35.39
C ILE A 58 -12.62 9.79 -33.99
N THR A 59 -13.09 10.72 -33.15
CA THR A 59 -12.61 10.86 -31.77
C THR A 59 -13.45 9.98 -30.84
N ARG A 60 -12.99 8.74 -30.64
CA ARG A 60 -13.66 7.75 -29.77
C ARG A 60 -13.47 8.04 -28.28
N LYS A 61 -14.42 7.54 -27.49
CA LYS A 61 -14.45 7.60 -26.02
C LYS A 61 -13.64 6.45 -25.41
N HIS A 62 -12.92 6.73 -24.32
CA HIS A 62 -12.17 5.73 -23.57
C HIS A 62 -12.26 5.98 -22.06
N HIS A 63 -12.66 4.97 -21.31
CA HIS A 63 -12.66 5.03 -19.85
C HIS A 63 -11.25 4.85 -19.26
N CYS A 64 -10.91 5.66 -18.26
CA CYS A 64 -9.81 5.37 -17.36
C CYS A 64 -10.26 4.33 -16.34
N ARG A 65 -9.53 3.20 -16.23
CA ARG A 65 -9.90 2.13 -15.28
C ARG A 65 -9.62 2.48 -13.82
N ARG A 66 -8.87 3.55 -13.55
CA ARG A 66 -8.60 4.04 -12.18
C ARG A 66 -9.65 5.04 -11.69
N CYS A 67 -10.18 5.92 -12.54
CA CYS A 67 -11.12 6.96 -12.11
C CYS A 67 -12.55 6.83 -12.68
N GLY A 68 -12.76 6.04 -13.74
CA GLY A 68 -14.08 5.84 -14.34
C GLY A 68 -14.52 6.93 -15.33
N ASP A 69 -13.78 8.04 -15.44
CA ASP A 69 -14.08 9.12 -16.41
C ASP A 69 -13.73 8.75 -17.86
N ILE A 70 -14.26 9.55 -18.80
CA ILE A 70 -14.12 9.35 -20.24
C ILE A 70 -13.16 10.37 -20.89
N PHE A 71 -12.26 9.85 -21.73
CA PHE A 71 -11.20 10.61 -22.37
C PHE A 71 -11.05 10.26 -23.85
N CYS A 72 -10.39 11.13 -24.62
CA CYS A 72 -9.88 10.76 -25.94
C CYS A 72 -8.60 9.92 -25.82
N ASN A 73 -8.16 9.29 -26.92
CA ASN A 73 -6.99 8.40 -26.90
C ASN A 73 -5.74 9.14 -26.40
N THR A 74 -5.48 10.35 -26.87
CA THR A 74 -4.31 11.15 -26.47
C THR A 74 -4.24 11.38 -24.95
N CYS A 75 -5.38 11.66 -24.31
CA CYS A 75 -5.45 11.90 -22.86
C CYS A 75 -5.51 10.62 -22.02
N CYS A 76 -5.62 9.45 -22.65
CA CYS A 76 -5.80 8.17 -21.98
C CYS A 76 -5.35 7.03 -22.88
N HIS A 77 -4.04 6.92 -23.15
CA HIS A 77 -3.46 5.88 -24.02
C HIS A 77 -2.60 4.86 -23.26
N GLN A 78 -2.09 5.23 -22.09
CA GLN A 78 -1.20 4.39 -21.31
C GLN A 78 -1.95 3.21 -20.69
N LYS A 79 -1.27 2.07 -20.57
CA LYS A 79 -1.74 0.90 -19.83
C LYS A 79 -0.78 0.62 -18.68
N LEU A 80 -1.28 0.58 -17.46
CA LEU A 80 -0.51 0.32 -16.25
C LEU A 80 -1.20 -0.74 -15.40
N LYS A 81 -0.43 -1.44 -14.56
CA LYS A 81 -1.00 -2.36 -13.57
C LYS A 81 -1.78 -1.52 -12.55
N LEU A 82 -2.99 -1.97 -12.21
CA LEU A 82 -3.79 -1.40 -11.12
C LEU A 82 -3.86 -2.42 -9.98
N GLN A 83 -2.74 -2.65 -9.30
CA GLN A 83 -2.59 -3.69 -8.28
C GLN A 83 -3.59 -3.53 -7.12
N ARG A 84 -3.90 -2.28 -6.72
CA ARG A 84 -4.93 -1.97 -5.71
C ARG A 84 -6.33 -2.45 -6.10
N MET A 85 -6.63 -2.59 -7.39
CA MET A 85 -7.94 -3.06 -7.86
C MET A 85 -7.89 -4.52 -8.30
N CYS A 86 -6.75 -5.19 -8.12
CA CYS A 86 -6.52 -6.59 -8.47
C CYS A 86 -6.67 -6.94 -9.96
N PHE A 87 -6.44 -6.00 -10.88
CA PHE A 87 -6.36 -6.34 -12.30
C PHE A 87 -5.14 -7.21 -12.58
N ILE A 88 -5.32 -8.24 -13.40
CA ILE A 88 -4.24 -9.15 -13.80
C ILE A 88 -3.33 -8.46 -14.82
N ASP A 89 -3.95 -7.93 -15.87
CA ASP A 89 -3.24 -7.28 -16.97
C ASP A 89 -3.18 -5.76 -16.77
N PRO A 90 -2.17 -5.08 -17.35
CA PRO A 90 -2.16 -3.63 -17.44
C PRO A 90 -3.40 -3.09 -18.15
N VAL A 91 -4.10 -2.17 -17.50
CA VAL A 91 -5.35 -1.57 -17.99
C VAL A 91 -5.17 -0.09 -18.26
N ARG A 92 -6.05 0.45 -19.11
CA ARG A 92 -5.95 1.83 -19.60
C ARG A 92 -6.17 2.85 -18.48
N VAL A 93 -5.28 3.84 -18.39
CA VAL A 93 -5.36 4.95 -17.43
C VAL A 93 -5.24 6.30 -18.14
N CYS A 94 -5.86 7.34 -17.58
CA CYS A 94 -5.69 8.70 -18.09
C CYS A 94 -4.37 9.32 -17.63
N ASN A 95 -3.95 10.39 -18.29
CA ASN A 95 -2.67 11.04 -18.01
C ASN A 95 -2.58 11.61 -16.57
N ILE A 96 -3.71 11.88 -15.91
CA ILE A 96 -3.75 12.28 -14.49
C ILE A 96 -3.50 11.08 -13.57
N CYS A 97 -4.14 9.93 -13.88
CA CYS A 97 -4.04 8.72 -13.07
C CYS A 97 -2.71 7.99 -13.27
N ALA A 98 -2.07 8.12 -14.43
CA ALA A 98 -0.83 7.42 -14.77
C ALA A 98 0.33 7.65 -13.77
N PRO A 99 0.73 8.89 -13.43
CA PRO A 99 1.83 9.11 -12.48
C PRO A 99 1.50 8.56 -11.08
N ILE A 100 0.25 8.71 -10.63
CA ILE A 100 -0.19 8.16 -9.34
C ILE A 100 -0.10 6.62 -9.35
N THR A 101 -0.58 6.00 -10.43
CA THR A 101 -0.53 4.55 -10.61
C THR A 101 0.90 4.03 -10.66
N ALA A 102 1.82 4.77 -11.30
CA ALA A 102 3.22 4.39 -11.38
C ALA A 102 3.88 4.38 -9.99
N SER A 103 3.65 5.43 -9.19
CA SER A 103 4.11 5.49 -7.79
C SER A 103 3.47 4.40 -6.92
N GLU A 104 2.17 4.12 -7.09
CA GLU A 104 1.51 2.99 -6.40
C GLU A 104 2.17 1.66 -6.76
N ASN A 105 2.49 1.41 -8.03
CA ASN A 105 3.10 0.15 -8.46
C ASN A 105 4.53 -0.02 -7.91
N GLU A 106 5.30 1.05 -7.75
CA GLU A 106 6.60 1.00 -7.08
C GLU A 106 6.48 0.44 -5.64
N PHE A 107 5.45 0.90 -4.91
CA PHE A 107 5.16 0.36 -3.58
C PHE A 107 4.84 -1.14 -3.60
N PHE A 108 3.97 -1.61 -4.50
CA PHE A 108 3.60 -3.03 -4.55
C PHE A 108 4.71 -3.93 -5.07
N ASP A 109 5.49 -3.48 -6.05
CA ASP A 109 6.53 -4.28 -6.69
C ASP A 109 7.80 -4.36 -5.82
N HIS A 110 8.08 -3.34 -4.98
CA HIS A 110 9.25 -3.29 -4.11
C HIS A 110 8.92 -3.34 -2.62
N HIS A 111 8.26 -2.31 -2.09
CA HIS A 111 8.11 -2.12 -0.64
C HIS A 111 7.29 -3.21 0.02
N LEU A 112 6.20 -3.67 -0.61
CA LEU A 112 5.36 -4.72 -0.04
C LEU A 112 6.13 -6.03 0.17
N LYS A 113 6.97 -6.41 -0.79
CA LYS A 113 7.83 -7.59 -0.69
C LYS A 113 8.88 -7.44 0.40
N ILE A 114 9.49 -6.25 0.50
CA ILE A 114 10.45 -5.95 1.57
C ILE A 114 9.78 -6.09 2.94
N LEU A 115 8.59 -5.49 3.11
CA LEU A 115 7.86 -5.51 4.37
C LEU A 115 7.45 -6.92 4.79
N THR A 116 6.98 -7.73 3.84
CA THR A 116 6.54 -9.11 4.09
C THR A 116 7.69 -10.10 4.33
N ASN A 117 8.85 -9.90 3.70
CA ASN A 117 10.06 -10.67 3.98
C ASN A 117 10.58 -10.45 5.41
N GLY A 118 10.34 -9.26 5.96
CA GLY A 118 10.72 -8.89 7.31
C GLY A 118 12.17 -8.43 7.46
N ALA A 119 12.50 -8.02 8.67
CA ALA A 119 13.82 -7.59 9.07
C ALA A 119 14.12 -7.96 10.52
N THR A 120 15.39 -8.21 10.80
CA THR A 120 15.91 -8.34 12.17
C THR A 120 16.29 -6.96 12.66
N LEU A 121 15.75 -6.54 13.80
CA LEU A 121 16.04 -5.26 14.43
C LEU A 121 16.27 -5.44 15.94
N VAL A 122 16.89 -4.44 16.55
CA VAL A 122 17.14 -4.39 18.00
C VAL A 122 16.19 -3.39 18.64
N LEU A 123 15.52 -3.81 19.69
CA LEU A 123 14.69 -2.97 20.52
C LEU A 123 15.55 -2.02 21.36
N GLU A 124 15.50 -0.73 21.08
CA GLU A 124 16.21 0.27 21.89
C GLU A 124 15.38 0.75 23.08
N SER A 125 14.07 0.91 22.89
CA SER A 125 13.17 1.33 23.96
C SER A 125 11.72 0.92 23.70
N SER A 126 11.06 0.45 24.75
CA SER A 126 9.62 0.23 24.80
C SER A 126 9.10 0.32 26.24
N LYS A 127 7.88 0.85 26.40
CA LYS A 127 7.15 0.80 27.68
C LYS A 127 6.39 -0.52 27.88
N ILE A 128 6.20 -1.30 26.82
CA ILE A 128 5.28 -2.45 26.80
C ILE A 128 5.97 -3.79 26.57
N ILE A 129 7.16 -3.81 25.97
CA ILE A 129 7.86 -5.06 25.69
C ILE A 129 8.76 -5.41 26.88
N LYS A 130 8.44 -6.52 27.55
CA LYS A 130 9.35 -7.22 28.45
C LYS A 130 10.02 -8.32 27.64
N THR A 131 11.34 -8.27 27.50
CA THR A 131 12.08 -9.24 26.69
C THR A 131 13.35 -9.71 27.41
N THR A 132 13.75 -10.95 27.16
CA THR A 132 15.04 -11.54 27.56
C THR A 132 16.13 -11.33 26.51
N SER A 133 15.76 -10.90 25.29
CA SER A 133 16.66 -10.56 24.18
C SER A 133 16.15 -9.34 23.44
N ASP A 134 17.00 -8.33 23.27
CA ASP A 134 16.60 -7.10 22.58
C ASP A 134 16.46 -7.30 21.06
N VAL A 135 16.84 -8.46 20.51
CA VAL A 135 16.74 -8.76 19.08
C VAL A 135 15.38 -9.34 18.73
N LEU A 136 14.70 -8.78 17.73
CA LEU A 136 13.42 -9.26 17.22
C LEU A 136 13.39 -9.33 15.69
N GLN A 137 12.55 -10.21 15.15
CA GLN A 137 12.15 -10.15 13.74
C GLN A 137 10.84 -9.39 13.63
N ILE A 138 10.78 -8.42 12.72
CA ILE A 138 9.55 -7.71 12.39
C ILE A 138 9.18 -7.97 10.94
N LYS A 139 7.91 -8.25 10.66
CA LYS A 139 7.42 -8.41 9.29
C LYS A 139 5.95 -8.02 9.16
N LEU A 140 5.56 -7.62 7.96
CA LEU A 140 4.17 -7.48 7.59
C LEU A 140 3.58 -8.86 7.31
N ALA A 141 2.46 -9.18 7.94
CA ALA A 141 1.72 -10.41 7.70
C ALA A 141 1.27 -10.52 6.23
N SER A 142 1.03 -11.74 5.75
CA SER A 142 0.61 -12.00 4.36
C SER A 142 -0.78 -11.44 4.00
N ASP A 143 -1.60 -11.14 5.01
CA ASP A 143 -2.87 -10.42 4.85
C ASP A 143 -2.67 -8.89 4.74
N HIS A 144 -1.44 -8.42 4.97
CA HIS A 144 -1.02 -7.03 5.03
C HIS A 144 -1.76 -6.18 6.08
N LYS A 145 -2.33 -6.81 7.11
CA LYS A 145 -3.10 -6.13 8.16
C LYS A 145 -2.30 -5.93 9.43
N HIS A 146 -1.34 -6.81 9.69
CA HIS A 146 -0.65 -6.86 10.97
C HIS A 146 0.86 -6.81 10.79
N LEU A 147 1.54 -6.02 11.63
CA LEU A 147 2.96 -6.20 11.89
C LEU A 147 3.12 -7.29 12.94
N ILE A 148 3.91 -8.30 12.61
CA ILE A 148 4.24 -9.43 13.48
C ILE A 148 5.63 -9.19 14.05
N PHE A 149 5.76 -9.39 15.35
CA PHE A 149 7.03 -9.32 16.08
C PHE A 149 7.35 -10.72 16.60
N GLU A 150 8.43 -11.32 16.12
CA GLU A 150 8.91 -12.62 16.58
C GLU A 150 10.13 -12.43 17.48
N GLY A 151 10.23 -13.22 18.55
CA GLY A 151 11.29 -13.10 19.56
C GLY A 151 10.92 -12.22 20.76
N VAL A 152 9.76 -11.55 20.74
CA VAL A 152 9.25 -10.74 21.85
C VAL A 152 7.79 -11.08 22.16
N SER A 153 7.37 -10.85 23.41
CA SER A 153 5.98 -11.03 23.84
C SER A 153 5.12 -9.81 23.47
N LEU A 154 4.98 -9.52 22.17
CA LEU A 154 4.11 -8.47 21.65
C LEU A 154 3.07 -9.10 20.70
N ALA A 155 1.79 -8.77 20.91
CA ALA A 155 0.73 -9.20 20.02
C ALA A 155 0.90 -8.57 18.62
N PRO A 156 0.41 -9.21 17.54
CA PRO A 156 0.42 -8.60 16.21
C PRO A 156 -0.25 -7.22 16.22
N LEU A 157 0.44 -6.22 15.68
CA LEU A 157 -0.01 -4.84 15.67
C LEU A 157 -0.80 -4.56 14.38
N ASP A 158 -2.08 -4.20 14.49
CA ASP A 158 -2.87 -3.77 13.35
C ASP A 158 -2.26 -2.49 12.76
N ILE A 159 -1.92 -2.50 11.46
CA ILE A 159 -1.29 -1.35 10.80
C ILE A 159 -2.15 -0.08 10.83
N ARG A 160 -3.48 -0.21 11.02
CA ARG A 160 -4.41 0.92 11.14
C ARG A 160 -4.30 1.63 12.48
N SER A 161 -3.74 0.98 13.49
CA SER A 161 -3.49 1.59 14.79
C SER A 161 -2.22 2.45 14.83
N ILE A 162 -1.38 2.38 13.79
CA ILE A 162 -0.16 3.17 13.69
C ILE A 162 -0.52 4.64 13.44
N THR A 163 -0.06 5.51 14.32
CA THR A 163 -0.32 6.96 14.29
C THR A 163 0.90 7.78 13.88
N TYR A 164 2.08 7.17 13.84
CA TYR A 164 3.31 7.82 13.42
C TYR A 164 4.38 6.79 13.05
N VAL A 165 5.13 7.06 11.98
CA VAL A 165 6.35 6.35 11.63
C VAL A 165 7.40 7.37 11.23
N GLU A 166 8.63 7.20 11.73
CA GLU A 166 9.78 8.01 11.33
C GLU A 166 11.04 7.15 11.33
N VAL A 167 11.92 7.38 10.35
CA VAL A 167 13.25 6.76 10.31
C VAL A 167 14.28 7.82 10.69
N VAL A 168 14.95 7.60 11.81
CA VAL A 168 15.91 8.52 12.41
C VAL A 168 17.32 7.93 12.36
N LYS A 169 18.32 8.80 12.23
CA LYS A 169 19.72 8.43 12.38
C LYS A 169 20.20 8.87 13.75
N ASP A 170 20.65 7.93 14.57
CA ASP A 170 21.17 8.23 15.90
C ASP A 170 22.61 8.75 15.79
N ILE A 171 22.83 9.98 16.25
CA ILE A 171 24.13 10.66 16.12
C ILE A 171 25.18 10.00 17.04
N GLY A 172 24.76 9.39 18.16
CA GLY A 172 25.67 8.76 19.11
C GLY A 172 26.18 7.40 18.66
N THR A 173 25.36 6.63 17.93
CA THR A 173 25.70 5.26 17.51
C THR A 173 25.94 5.11 16.00
N ASP A 174 25.66 6.16 15.21
CA ASP A 174 25.65 6.15 13.74
C ASP A 174 24.69 5.11 13.12
N LEU A 175 23.74 4.59 13.93
CA LEU A 175 22.75 3.61 13.50
C LEU A 175 21.47 4.28 13.02
N TRP A 176 20.78 3.63 12.09
CA TRP A 176 19.42 4.01 11.74
C TRP A 176 18.42 3.24 12.59
N SER A 177 17.42 3.95 13.07
CA SER A 177 16.31 3.40 13.83
C SER A 177 14.99 3.82 13.22
N VAL A 178 13.99 2.93 13.31
CA VAL A 178 12.60 3.26 13.03
C VAL A 178 11.87 3.49 14.34
N VAL A 179 11.14 4.59 14.39
CA VAL A 179 10.23 4.95 15.45
C VAL A 179 8.82 4.67 14.97
N ILE A 180 8.08 3.87 15.72
CA ILE A 180 6.68 3.55 15.43
C ILE A 180 5.85 3.95 16.64
N GLU A 181 4.87 4.85 16.45
CA GLU A 181 3.86 5.15 17.45
C GLU A 181 2.52 4.59 17.00
N PHE A 182 1.78 4.01 17.95
CA PHE A 182 0.50 3.38 17.70
C PHE A 182 -0.43 3.49 18.90
N ASP A 183 -1.73 3.38 18.66
CA ASP A 183 -2.78 3.48 19.67
C ASP A 183 -3.61 2.20 19.75
N MET A 184 -3.49 1.50 20.88
CA MET A 184 -4.30 0.32 21.23
C MET A 184 -5.09 0.58 22.52
N GLY A 185 -5.70 1.77 22.64
CA GLY A 185 -6.34 2.27 23.86
C GLY A 185 -5.37 3.06 24.77
N MET A 186 -4.08 3.03 24.46
CA MET A 186 -3.06 3.90 25.01
C MET A 186 -1.95 4.10 23.96
N LYS A 187 -1.55 5.36 23.75
CA LYS A 187 -0.44 5.72 22.87
C LYS A 187 0.85 5.06 23.35
N THR A 188 1.43 4.25 22.48
CA THR A 188 2.67 3.53 22.73
C THR A 188 3.68 3.86 21.64
N LYS A 189 4.95 3.89 22.04
CA LYS A 189 6.10 4.18 21.17
C LYS A 189 7.08 3.03 21.21
N LEU A 190 7.59 2.67 20.04
CA LEU A 190 8.60 1.64 19.82
C LEU A 190 9.75 2.25 19.03
N LYS A 191 11.00 2.10 19.50
CA LYS A 191 12.20 2.46 18.75
C LYS A 191 13.01 1.20 18.46
N LEU A 192 13.20 0.90 17.17
CA LEU A 192 13.92 -0.29 16.70
C LEU A 192 15.14 0.13 15.88
N ALA A 193 16.35 -0.28 16.29
CA ALA A 193 17.59 0.00 15.58
C ALA A 193 18.01 -1.14 14.66
N CYS A 194 18.64 -0.79 13.56
CA CYS A 194 19.38 -1.73 12.72
C CYS A 194 20.84 -1.80 13.19
N ALA A 195 21.12 -2.65 14.18
CA ALA A 195 22.45 -2.75 14.80
C ALA A 195 23.54 -3.21 13.81
N ALA A 196 24.76 -2.72 14.00
CA ALA A 196 25.90 -3.00 13.12
C ALA A 196 26.26 -4.50 13.03
N GLU A 197 26.09 -5.22 14.14
CA GLU A 197 26.43 -6.64 14.28
C GLU A 197 25.41 -7.59 13.61
N LEU A 198 24.31 -7.07 13.09
CA LEU A 198 23.31 -7.88 12.41
C LEU A 198 23.79 -8.21 10.99
N ALA A 199 23.93 -9.51 10.69
CA ALA A 199 24.36 -10.01 9.39
C ALA A 199 23.55 -9.45 8.19
N ASN A 200 22.30 -9.03 8.43
CA ASN A 200 21.37 -8.55 7.41
C ASN A 200 21.05 -7.03 7.53
N ARG A 201 22.01 -6.20 7.94
CA ARG A 201 21.82 -4.75 8.14
C ARG A 201 21.18 -4.00 6.95
N LYS A 202 21.53 -4.39 5.72
CA LYS A 202 20.96 -3.77 4.50
C LYS A 202 19.45 -4.02 4.38
N SER A 203 18.97 -5.22 4.69
CA SER A 203 17.53 -5.52 4.63
C SER A 203 16.79 -4.81 5.76
N GLY A 204 17.41 -4.64 6.93
CA GLY A 204 16.88 -3.80 8.01
C GLY A 204 16.63 -2.37 7.56
N TYR A 205 17.62 -1.73 6.91
CA TYR A 205 17.44 -0.38 6.35
C TYR A 205 16.30 -0.35 5.34
N SER A 206 16.33 -1.22 4.33
CA SER A 206 15.28 -1.27 3.30
C SER A 206 13.89 -1.44 3.93
N TRP A 207 13.76 -2.25 4.98
CA TRP A 207 12.49 -2.48 5.67
C TRP A 207 11.99 -1.23 6.39
N MET A 208 12.86 -0.54 7.14
CA MET A 208 12.50 0.69 7.84
C MET A 208 12.03 1.79 6.88
N PHE A 209 12.77 2.01 5.79
CA PHE A 209 12.40 2.99 4.77
C PHE A 209 11.11 2.59 4.03
N ALA A 210 10.93 1.31 3.72
CA ALA A 210 9.69 0.81 3.12
C ALA A 210 8.47 1.03 4.04
N LEU A 211 8.62 0.84 5.35
CA LEU A 211 7.54 1.09 6.32
C LEU A 211 7.19 2.58 6.38
N ASN A 212 8.20 3.46 6.42
CA ASN A 212 7.99 4.89 6.44
C ASN A 212 7.26 5.39 5.19
N GLN A 213 7.68 4.93 4.01
CA GLN A 213 7.01 5.28 2.76
C GLN A 213 5.57 4.74 2.71
N ASN A 214 5.33 3.51 3.18
CA ASN A 214 3.97 2.97 3.28
C ASN A 214 3.06 3.86 4.13
N TYR A 215 3.58 4.33 5.27
CA TYR A 215 2.86 5.20 6.17
C TYR A 215 2.52 6.54 5.51
N SER A 216 3.51 7.22 4.91
CA SER A 216 3.31 8.50 4.21
C SER A 216 2.31 8.38 3.05
N SER A 217 2.45 7.36 2.18
CA SER A 217 1.53 7.14 1.05
C SER A 217 0.11 6.78 1.49
N ASN A 218 -0.08 6.19 2.67
CA ASN A 218 -1.42 5.89 3.20
C ASN A 218 -2.10 7.12 3.81
N GLN A 219 -1.34 8.09 4.32
CA GLN A 219 -1.88 9.40 4.74
C GLN A 219 -2.28 10.23 3.53
N GLU A 220 -1.46 10.21 2.48
CA GLU A 220 -1.74 10.86 1.20
C GLU A 220 -2.60 9.97 0.29
N ARG A 221 -3.67 9.34 0.79
CA ARG A 221 -4.68 8.77 -0.13
C ARG A 221 -5.34 9.93 -0.88
N ILE A 222 -4.66 10.42 -1.92
CA ILE A 222 -5.13 11.42 -2.86
C ILE A 222 -6.38 10.79 -3.47
N PRO A 223 -7.58 11.27 -3.12
CA PRO A 223 -8.74 10.92 -3.89
C PRO A 223 -8.41 11.42 -5.29
N CYS A 224 -8.30 10.52 -6.27
CA CYS A 224 -8.46 10.95 -7.65
C CYS A 224 -9.82 11.64 -7.67
N MET A 225 -9.82 12.97 -7.77
CA MET A 225 -10.93 13.85 -7.42
C MET A 225 -12.31 13.27 -7.78
N ALA A 226 -12.89 12.51 -6.85
CA ALA A 226 -14.32 12.27 -6.77
C ALA A 226 -14.98 13.40 -5.93
N ALA A 227 -14.21 14.43 -5.55
CA ALA A 227 -14.56 15.44 -4.57
C ALA A 227 -14.83 16.84 -5.17
N ASN A 228 -15.23 16.94 -6.44
CA ASN A 228 -15.79 18.17 -7.01
C ASN A 228 -17.01 17.87 -7.90
N LYS A 229 -17.95 17.10 -7.36
CA LYS A 229 -19.35 17.13 -7.82
C LYS A 229 -20.16 17.96 -6.81
N LYS A 230 -20.18 19.27 -7.05
CA LYS A 230 -21.28 20.17 -6.68
C LYS A 230 -21.64 20.94 -7.93
#